data_AF-A0A951B785-F1
#
_entry.id   AF-A0A951B785-F1
#
_cell.length_a   1.000
_cell.length_b   1.000
_cell.length_c   1.000
_cell.angle_alpha   90.00
_cell.angle_beta   90.00
_cell.angle_gamma   90.00
#
_symmetry.space_group_name_H-M   'P 1'
#
loop_
_entity.id
_entity.type
_entity.pdbx_description
1 polymer ?
#
loop_
_entity_poly.entity_id
_entity_poly.type
_entity_poly.pdbx_seq_one_letter_code
_entity_poly.pdbx_strand_id
1 'polypeptide(L)'
;MSITYMRRLATALAFFLHICVFAQTQTAAPQLTLSLAGSQTTFHIAERIPILLSFTSAEPKRYELNMATYDRSGRMSYEQFFISPNSGWSDPLYSYFHSARGFISGGLTTMRPLTIEPTLIPLDLNEWVRFDKPGEYQINISSSRVSDLRARVASHIELRSNTISIHIIPADPAWQQNKLREIQSVLASAPEPNGIAPQPRRDAVADLRFLQSAAAIRLMTEHIRDDEPSLNFSCAFGLMGLPSKLYGLAATELRHRISDPSFPSSSLLITTLA
;
A
#
# COMPACT_ATOMS: atom_id res chain seq x y z
N MET A 1 -42.21 -65.03 -61.52
CA MET A 1 -43.40 -64.17 -61.46
C MET A 1 -42.91 -62.75 -61.19
N SER A 2 -43.14 -61.79 -62.11
CA SER A 2 -42.86 -60.33 -62.08
C SER A 2 -41.50 -59.82 -61.53
N ILE A 3 -40.56 -59.26 -62.33
CA ILE A 3 -40.49 -57.92 -62.97
C ILE A 3 -39.98 -56.79 -62.03
N THR A 4 -39.17 -55.85 -62.57
CA THR A 4 -38.66 -54.53 -62.03
C THR A 4 -37.58 -54.55 -60.90
N TYR A 5 -36.58 -53.63 -60.82
CA TYR A 5 -35.99 -52.69 -61.81
C TYR A 5 -34.59 -52.07 -61.44
N MET A 6 -33.93 -51.47 -62.45
CA MET A 6 -32.93 -50.36 -62.48
C MET A 6 -31.84 -50.07 -61.39
N ARG A 7 -30.58 -50.08 -61.87
CA ARG A 7 -29.54 -49.00 -61.81
C ARG A 7 -29.55 -47.94 -60.69
N ARG A 8 -28.37 -47.70 -60.08
CA ARG A 8 -27.53 -46.46 -60.26
C ARG A 8 -26.14 -46.57 -59.59
N LEU A 9 -25.12 -45.98 -60.21
CA LEU A 9 -23.82 -45.66 -59.56
C LEU A 9 -23.97 -44.39 -58.72
N ALA A 10 -23.20 -44.26 -57.64
CA ALA A 10 -22.79 -42.98 -57.08
C ALA A 10 -21.42 -43.09 -56.39
N THR A 11 -20.46 -42.30 -56.85
CA THR A 11 -19.11 -42.12 -56.30
C THR A 11 -19.17 -41.33 -54.99
N ALA A 12 -18.43 -41.74 -53.96
CA ALA A 12 -18.27 -40.96 -52.72
C ALA A 12 -16.86 -40.33 -52.66
N LEU A 13 -16.82 -39.00 -52.62
CA LEU A 13 -15.60 -38.19 -52.65
C LEU A 13 -15.06 -37.96 -51.23
N ALA A 14 -13.76 -38.14 -51.01
CA ALA A 14 -13.15 -37.90 -49.70
C ALA A 14 -12.93 -36.39 -49.44
N PHE A 15 -13.48 -35.87 -48.34
CA PHE A 15 -13.20 -34.53 -47.84
C PHE A 15 -12.23 -34.59 -46.66
N PHE A 16 -10.97 -34.22 -46.89
CA PHE A 16 -10.01 -33.95 -45.82
C PHE A 16 -10.27 -32.54 -45.24
N LEU A 17 -10.97 -32.48 -44.11
CA LEU A 17 -11.22 -31.21 -43.41
C LEU A 17 -9.97 -30.81 -42.61
N HIS A 18 -9.14 -29.92 -43.16
CA HIS A 18 -8.07 -29.28 -42.38
C HIS A 18 -8.65 -28.29 -41.37
N ILE A 19 -8.75 -28.70 -40.11
CA ILE A 19 -9.07 -27.81 -39.00
C ILE A 19 -7.80 -27.02 -38.66
N CYS A 20 -7.66 -25.83 -39.24
CA CYS A 20 -6.68 -24.84 -38.78
C CYS A 20 -7.09 -24.36 -37.38
N VAL A 21 -6.54 -25.00 -36.34
CA VAL A 21 -6.60 -24.48 -34.97
C VAL A 21 -5.74 -23.22 -34.93
N PHE A 22 -6.40 -22.06 -35.05
CA PHE A 22 -5.78 -20.80 -34.69
C PHE A 22 -5.57 -20.80 -33.18
N ALA A 23 -4.36 -21.17 -32.76
CA ALA A 23 -3.87 -20.82 -31.44
C ALA A 23 -3.84 -19.29 -31.36
N GLN A 24 -4.89 -18.71 -30.76
CA GLN A 24 -4.82 -17.34 -30.27
C GLN A 24 -3.69 -17.33 -29.24
N THR A 25 -2.55 -16.76 -29.63
CA THR A 25 -1.53 -16.35 -28.67
C THR A 25 -2.18 -15.26 -27.82
N GLN A 26 -2.80 -15.68 -26.72
CA GLN A 26 -3.39 -14.79 -25.76
C GLN A 26 -2.24 -13.97 -25.18
N THR A 27 -2.12 -12.73 -25.63
CA THR A 27 -1.13 -11.78 -25.14
C THR A 27 -1.41 -11.61 -23.65
N ALA A 28 -0.56 -12.24 -22.83
CA ALA A 28 -0.79 -12.32 -21.41
C ALA A 28 -0.69 -10.91 -20.82
N ALA A 29 -1.84 -10.37 -20.43
CA ALA A 29 -1.96 -9.09 -19.74
C ALA A 29 -1.04 -9.08 -18.51
N PRO A 30 -0.53 -7.91 -18.11
CA PRO A 30 0.32 -7.81 -16.94
C PRO A 30 -0.45 -8.28 -15.70
N GLN A 31 0.25 -8.91 -14.77
CA GLN A 31 -0.34 -9.52 -13.57
C GLN A 31 0.07 -8.75 -12.32
N LEU A 32 -0.81 -8.77 -11.32
CA LEU A 32 -0.57 -8.26 -9.97
C LEU A 32 -0.79 -9.39 -8.97
N THR A 33 0.18 -9.61 -8.08
CA THR A 33 0.05 -10.48 -6.90
C THR A 33 0.29 -9.66 -5.63
N LEU A 34 -0.57 -9.82 -4.63
CA LEU A 34 -0.44 -9.26 -3.28
C LEU A 34 0.07 -10.36 -2.34
N SER A 35 1.06 -10.01 -1.53
CA SER A 35 1.59 -10.86 -0.46
C SER A 35 1.95 -10.02 0.77
N LEU A 36 2.05 -10.67 1.92
CA LEU A 36 2.69 -10.09 3.11
C LEU A 36 4.22 -10.15 2.90
N ALA A 37 4.97 -9.19 3.45
CA ALA A 37 6.42 -9.17 3.27
C ALA A 37 7.17 -10.30 4.02
N GLY A 38 6.48 -10.98 4.94
CA GLY A 38 6.99 -12.13 5.69
C GLY A 38 5.90 -13.20 5.91
N SER A 39 6.23 -14.22 6.71
CA SER A 39 5.33 -15.34 7.02
C SER A 39 4.31 -15.06 8.13
N GLN A 40 4.43 -13.92 8.84
CA GLN A 40 3.50 -13.50 9.88
C GLN A 40 2.14 -13.13 9.26
N THR A 41 1.08 -13.80 9.69
CA THR A 41 -0.31 -13.52 9.28
C THR A 41 -1.18 -12.96 10.41
N THR A 42 -0.65 -12.93 11.65
CA THR A 42 -1.34 -12.40 12.83
C THR A 42 -0.65 -11.13 13.30
N PHE A 43 -1.41 -10.06 13.52
CA PHE A 43 -0.90 -8.73 13.90
C PHE A 43 -1.74 -8.13 15.02
N HIS A 44 -1.14 -7.37 15.93
CA HIS A 44 -1.88 -6.61 16.94
C HIS A 44 -2.54 -5.37 16.30
N ILE A 45 -3.62 -4.89 16.90
CA ILE A 45 -4.09 -3.52 16.65
C ILE A 45 -2.93 -2.56 16.91
N ALA A 46 -2.70 -1.65 15.96
CA ALA A 46 -1.60 -0.69 15.92
C ALA A 46 -0.19 -1.29 15.68
N GLU A 47 -0.13 -2.51 15.13
CA GLU A 47 1.08 -3.07 14.53
C GLU A 47 1.20 -2.68 13.05
N ARG A 48 2.43 -2.51 12.56
CA ARG A 48 2.71 -2.28 11.14
C ARG A 48 2.56 -3.58 10.35
N ILE A 49 1.94 -3.51 9.18
CA ILE A 49 1.63 -4.64 8.31
C ILE A 49 2.28 -4.39 6.93
N PRO A 50 3.55 -4.79 6.74
CA PRO A 50 4.25 -4.61 5.48
C PRO A 50 3.75 -5.60 4.42
N ILE A 51 3.45 -5.10 3.23
CA ILE A 51 2.96 -5.87 2.08
C ILE A 51 3.89 -5.68 0.87
N LEU A 52 3.87 -6.65 -0.02
CA LEU A 52 4.57 -6.62 -1.30
C LEU A 52 3.56 -6.78 -2.43
N LEU A 53 3.53 -5.80 -3.33
CA LEU A 53 2.87 -5.92 -4.63
C LEU A 53 3.90 -6.41 -5.65
N SER A 54 3.57 -7.50 -6.34
CA SER A 54 4.42 -8.13 -7.35
C SER A 54 3.77 -7.97 -8.73
N PHE A 55 4.49 -7.33 -9.65
CA PHE A 55 4.04 -7.08 -11.01
C PHE A 55 4.90 -7.85 -12.03
N THR A 56 4.25 -8.50 -13.00
CA THR A 56 4.90 -9.21 -14.10
C THR A 56 4.20 -8.95 -15.44
N SER A 57 4.90 -9.22 -16.55
CA SER A 57 4.37 -9.21 -17.92
C SER A 57 5.13 -10.21 -18.79
N ALA A 58 4.42 -11.07 -19.52
CA ALA A 58 5.04 -11.88 -20.57
C ALA A 58 5.34 -11.08 -21.87
N GLU A 59 4.81 -9.86 -22.01
CA GLU A 59 5.08 -8.96 -23.12
C GLU A 59 6.25 -8.01 -22.78
N PRO A 60 7.47 -8.23 -23.32
CA PRO A 60 8.61 -7.38 -23.03
C PRO A 60 8.44 -5.99 -23.66
N LYS A 61 8.80 -4.95 -22.90
CA LYS A 61 8.80 -3.54 -23.32
C LYS A 61 7.45 -3.00 -23.81
N ARG A 62 6.33 -3.69 -23.53
CA ARG A 62 4.98 -3.16 -23.77
C ARG A 62 4.47 -2.35 -22.59
N TYR A 63 4.64 -2.87 -21.37
CA TYR A 63 4.13 -2.24 -20.17
C TYR A 63 5.26 -1.71 -19.30
N GLU A 64 5.02 -0.59 -18.64
CA GLU A 64 5.90 -0.04 -17.62
C GLU A 64 5.15 0.17 -16.30
N LEU A 65 5.90 0.14 -15.20
CA LEU A 65 5.41 0.28 -13.84
C LEU A 65 5.95 1.56 -13.20
N ASN A 66 5.07 2.34 -12.57
CA ASN A 66 5.43 3.46 -11.72
C ASN A 66 5.99 2.96 -10.37
N MET A 67 7.28 3.23 -10.12
CA MET A 67 8.04 2.74 -8.95
C MET A 67 7.88 3.60 -7.68
N ALA A 68 6.95 4.57 -7.66
CA ALA A 68 6.75 5.47 -6.51
C ALA A 68 6.38 4.70 -5.23
N THR A 69 7.19 4.84 -4.19
CA THR A 69 7.09 4.11 -2.89
C THR A 69 7.06 5.09 -1.71
N TYR A 70 6.45 6.25 -1.93
CA TYR A 70 6.34 7.32 -0.93
C TYR A 70 5.34 6.98 0.17
N ASP A 71 5.40 7.76 1.25
CA ASP A 71 4.26 7.92 2.14
C ASP A 71 3.01 8.32 1.35
N ARG A 72 1.83 8.01 1.88
CA ARG A 72 0.60 8.51 1.30
C ARG A 72 0.50 10.00 1.63
N SER A 73 1.09 10.84 0.77
CA SER A 73 1.16 12.30 0.84
C SER A 73 0.38 12.99 -0.30
N GLY A 74 -0.68 12.33 -0.79
CA GLY A 74 -1.48 12.76 -1.94
C GLY A 74 -0.94 12.28 -3.30
N ARG A 75 0.18 11.54 -3.30
CA ARG A 75 0.95 11.12 -4.49
C ARG A 75 0.82 9.63 -4.83
N MET A 76 0.09 8.90 -4.01
CA MET A 76 -0.03 7.43 -3.99
C MET A 76 -1.49 7.01 -4.23
N SER A 77 -2.16 7.63 -5.20
CA SER A 77 -3.54 7.33 -5.59
C SER A 77 -3.66 6.16 -6.57
N TYR A 78 -2.65 5.29 -6.64
CA TYR A 78 -2.62 4.17 -7.57
C TYR A 78 -3.34 2.93 -7.03
N GLU A 79 -3.29 2.72 -5.71
CA GLU A 79 -3.85 1.56 -5.02
C GLU A 79 -5.23 1.85 -4.42
N GLN A 80 -6.19 0.96 -4.67
CA GLN A 80 -7.46 0.85 -3.95
C GLN A 80 -7.53 -0.49 -3.22
N PHE A 81 -7.72 -0.43 -1.90
CA PHE A 81 -7.82 -1.60 -1.03
C PHE A 81 -9.28 -2.02 -0.84
N PHE A 82 -9.55 -3.32 -0.97
CA PHE A 82 -10.85 -3.94 -0.75
C PHE A 82 -10.71 -4.93 0.41
N ILE A 83 -11.48 -4.70 1.47
CA ILE A 83 -11.39 -5.47 2.71
C ILE A 83 -12.76 -6.00 3.11
N SER A 84 -12.79 -7.30 3.45
CA SER A 84 -13.91 -7.97 4.09
C SER A 84 -13.52 -8.43 5.49
N PRO A 85 -14.32 -8.18 6.55
CA PRO A 85 -15.58 -7.42 6.53
C PRO A 85 -15.37 -5.93 6.21
N ASN A 86 -16.44 -5.27 5.74
CA ASN A 86 -16.48 -3.83 5.43
C ASN A 86 -16.56 -2.93 6.69
N SER A 87 -16.21 -3.46 7.86
CA SER A 87 -16.23 -2.75 9.14
C SER A 87 -15.18 -3.33 10.08
N GLY A 88 -14.81 -2.60 11.14
CA GLY A 88 -13.70 -2.97 12.03
C GLY A 88 -12.36 -2.40 11.61
N TRP A 89 -12.31 -1.70 10.48
CA TRP A 89 -11.19 -0.87 10.03
C TRP A 89 -11.70 0.47 9.51
N SER A 90 -10.79 1.42 9.32
CA SER A 90 -11.04 2.71 8.68
C SER A 90 -9.81 3.20 7.92
N ASP A 91 -9.98 4.14 7.00
CA ASP A 91 -8.86 4.86 6.39
C ASP A 91 -8.37 5.94 7.37
N PRO A 92 -7.13 5.84 7.92
CA PRO A 92 -6.65 6.73 8.97
C PRO A 92 -6.48 8.17 8.51
N LEU A 93 -6.22 8.41 7.22
CA LEU A 93 -5.92 9.73 6.67
C LEU A 93 -7.01 10.24 5.71
N TYR A 94 -8.18 9.58 5.71
CA TYR A 94 -9.33 9.94 4.87
C TYR A 94 -9.65 11.44 4.97
N SER A 95 -9.87 11.95 6.18
CA SER A 95 -10.23 13.35 6.42
C SER A 95 -9.16 14.33 5.95
N TYR A 96 -7.88 13.98 6.08
CA TYR A 96 -6.77 14.81 5.59
C TYR A 96 -6.79 14.89 4.06
N PHE A 97 -6.83 13.74 3.36
CA PHE A 97 -6.80 13.69 1.89
C PHE A 97 -8.07 14.18 1.21
N HIS A 98 -9.21 14.20 1.90
CA HIS A 98 -10.46 14.78 1.40
C HIS A 98 -10.67 16.23 1.86
N SER A 99 -9.68 16.84 2.54
CA SER A 99 -9.67 18.26 2.87
C SER A 99 -8.92 19.08 1.82
N ALA A 100 -9.17 20.40 1.79
CA ALA A 100 -8.41 21.35 0.96
C ALA A 100 -6.92 21.47 1.33
N ARG A 101 -6.44 20.77 2.38
CA ARG A 101 -5.04 20.76 2.83
C ARG A 101 -4.27 19.50 2.41
N GLY A 102 -4.95 18.50 1.84
CA GLY A 102 -4.42 17.15 1.67
C GLY A 102 -3.50 16.90 0.47
N PHE A 103 -3.06 17.91 -0.27
CA PHE A 103 -2.44 17.71 -1.58
C PHE A 103 -1.03 18.29 -1.69
N ILE A 104 -0.02 17.42 -1.77
CA ILE A 104 1.35 17.81 -2.14
C ILE A 104 1.62 17.43 -3.60
N SER A 105 1.56 18.41 -4.50
CA SER A 105 1.85 18.20 -5.93
C SER A 105 3.30 17.74 -6.19
N GLY A 106 3.53 17.14 -7.35
CA GLY A 106 4.84 16.64 -7.79
C GLY A 106 5.31 15.38 -7.08
N GLY A 107 6.59 15.05 -7.27
CA GLY A 107 7.22 13.81 -6.80
C GLY A 107 8.06 13.20 -7.91
N LEU A 108 9.28 12.76 -7.59
CA LEU A 108 10.11 12.03 -8.56
C LEU A 108 9.62 10.58 -8.63
N THR A 109 9.56 9.99 -9.81
CA THR A 109 9.37 8.55 -9.92
C THR A 109 10.18 8.02 -11.08
N THR A 110 10.55 6.75 -11.01
CA THR A 110 11.12 6.02 -12.13
C THR A 110 10.05 5.12 -12.72
N MET A 111 10.01 5.04 -14.05
CA MET A 111 9.23 4.02 -14.75
C MET A 111 10.15 2.83 -15.02
N ARG A 112 9.67 1.61 -14.73
CA ARG A 112 10.40 0.37 -15.00
C ARG A 112 9.63 -0.50 -15.99
N PRO A 113 10.20 -0.86 -17.16
CA PRO A 113 9.58 -1.83 -18.06
C PRO A 113 9.34 -3.17 -17.35
N LEU A 114 8.13 -3.71 -17.47
CA LEU A 114 7.78 -5.01 -16.91
C LEU A 114 8.35 -6.15 -17.77
N THR A 115 8.70 -7.24 -17.09
CA THR A 115 9.16 -8.50 -17.68
C THR A 115 8.48 -9.67 -16.93
N ILE A 116 8.81 -10.91 -17.30
CA ILE A 116 8.34 -12.10 -16.57
C ILE A 116 8.98 -12.22 -15.18
N GLU A 117 10.07 -11.49 -14.92
CA GLU A 117 10.70 -11.40 -13.62
C GLU A 117 9.90 -10.43 -12.71
N PRO A 118 9.46 -10.85 -11.52
CA PRO A 118 8.73 -10.02 -10.58
C PRO A 118 9.40 -8.68 -10.27
N THR A 119 8.72 -7.58 -10.59
CA THR A 119 9.04 -6.27 -10.03
C THR A 119 8.22 -6.06 -8.75
N LEU A 120 8.91 -5.85 -7.64
CA LEU A 120 8.29 -5.70 -6.31
C LEU A 120 8.15 -4.22 -5.93
N ILE A 121 6.98 -3.86 -5.40
CA ILE A 121 6.69 -2.58 -4.76
C ILE A 121 6.35 -2.86 -3.28
N PRO A 122 7.26 -2.56 -2.33
CA PRO A 122 6.97 -2.65 -0.90
C PRO A 122 6.12 -1.47 -0.46
N LEU A 123 5.09 -1.73 0.34
CA LEU A 123 4.19 -0.74 0.94
C LEU A 123 3.82 -1.15 2.37
N ASP A 124 3.45 -0.20 3.21
CA ASP A 124 2.81 -0.48 4.50
C ASP A 124 1.28 -0.33 4.36
N LEU A 125 0.52 -1.40 4.63
CA LEU A 125 -0.94 -1.42 4.53
C LEU A 125 -1.60 -0.31 5.39
N ASN A 126 -0.95 0.03 6.50
CA ASN A 126 -1.40 1.03 7.47
C ASN A 126 -1.52 2.46 6.91
N GLU A 127 -0.90 2.78 5.76
CA GLU A 127 -1.11 4.05 5.06
C GLU A 127 -2.55 4.24 4.54
N TRP A 128 -3.25 3.14 4.26
CA TRP A 128 -4.64 3.13 3.78
C TRP A 128 -5.63 2.53 4.77
N VAL A 129 -5.18 1.74 5.73
CA VAL A 129 -6.04 0.87 6.54
C VAL A 129 -5.58 0.80 7.99
N ARG A 130 -6.36 1.38 8.91
CA ARG A 130 -6.20 1.21 10.35
C ARG A 130 -7.26 0.23 10.86
N PHE A 131 -6.82 -0.91 11.38
CA PHE A 131 -7.72 -1.86 12.05
C PHE A 131 -8.06 -1.34 13.46
N ASP A 132 -9.36 -1.14 13.70
CA ASP A 132 -9.92 -0.62 14.95
C ASP A 132 -10.57 -1.74 15.80
N LYS A 133 -10.76 -2.94 15.24
CA LYS A 133 -11.32 -4.14 15.92
C LYS A 133 -10.53 -5.42 15.61
N PRO A 134 -10.39 -6.35 16.56
CA PRO A 134 -9.87 -7.69 16.30
C PRO A 134 -10.79 -8.49 15.36
N GLY A 135 -10.23 -9.46 14.63
CA GLY A 135 -10.98 -10.35 13.75
C GLY A 135 -10.16 -10.84 12.55
N GLU A 136 -10.77 -11.72 11.75
CA GLU A 136 -10.26 -12.13 10.44
C GLU A 136 -10.58 -11.06 9.39
N TYR A 137 -9.60 -10.70 8.57
CA TYR A 137 -9.76 -9.80 7.45
C TYR A 137 -9.19 -10.40 6.16
N GLN A 138 -9.99 -10.36 5.10
CA GLN A 138 -9.57 -10.69 3.73
C GLN A 138 -9.30 -9.41 2.96
N ILE A 139 -8.15 -9.34 2.28
CA ILE A 139 -7.65 -8.14 1.60
C ILE A 139 -7.30 -8.49 0.15
N ASN A 140 -7.82 -7.70 -0.81
CA ASN A 140 -7.28 -7.61 -2.16
C ASN A 140 -7.14 -6.15 -2.58
N ILE A 141 -6.36 -5.91 -3.64
CA ILE A 141 -6.01 -4.58 -4.12
C ILE A 141 -6.32 -4.49 -5.61
N SER A 142 -6.80 -3.33 -6.03
CA SER A 142 -6.79 -2.90 -7.43
C SER A 142 -5.72 -1.80 -7.57
N SER A 143 -4.88 -1.86 -8.61
CA SER A 143 -3.77 -0.92 -8.83
C SER A 143 -3.73 -0.43 -10.27
N SER A 144 -3.55 0.87 -10.43
CA SER A 144 -3.44 1.59 -11.71
C SER A 144 -1.98 1.98 -12.07
N ARG A 145 -0.98 1.37 -11.41
CA ARG A 145 0.46 1.70 -11.61
C ARG A 145 1.02 1.38 -12.99
N VAL A 146 0.37 0.50 -13.75
CA VAL A 146 0.89 -0.03 -15.00
C VAL A 146 0.38 0.79 -16.18
N SER A 147 1.27 1.19 -17.09
CA SER A 147 0.94 1.91 -18.32
C SER A 147 1.24 1.04 -19.56
N ASP A 148 0.42 1.10 -20.60
CA ASP A 148 0.74 0.51 -21.91
C ASP A 148 1.49 1.52 -22.81
N LEU A 149 2.77 1.27 -23.07
CA LEU A 149 3.63 2.08 -23.93
C LEU A 149 3.20 2.07 -25.41
N ARG A 150 2.32 1.14 -25.82
CA ARG A 150 1.75 1.10 -27.18
C ARG A 150 0.43 1.86 -27.29
N ALA A 151 -0.15 2.33 -26.18
CA ALA A 151 -1.36 3.14 -26.21
C ALA A 151 -1.07 4.53 -26.80
N ARG A 152 -1.97 5.02 -27.67
CA ARG A 152 -1.84 6.35 -28.30
C ARG A 152 -2.12 7.52 -27.36
N VAL A 153 -2.69 7.23 -26.19
CA VAL A 153 -2.99 8.15 -25.10
C VAL A 153 -2.47 7.48 -23.83
N ALA A 154 -1.93 8.26 -22.89
CA ALA A 154 -1.52 7.72 -21.59
C ALA A 154 -2.71 7.00 -20.93
N SER A 155 -2.60 5.68 -20.82
CA SER A 155 -3.65 4.82 -20.28
C SER A 155 -3.08 3.92 -19.20
N HIS A 156 -3.57 4.12 -17.98
CA HIS A 156 -3.32 3.24 -16.86
C HIS A 156 -4.16 1.96 -17.00
N ILE A 157 -3.54 0.82 -16.75
CA ILE A 157 -4.18 -0.49 -16.71
C ILE A 157 -4.54 -0.79 -15.26
N GLU A 158 -5.83 -1.02 -15.02
CA GLU A 158 -6.33 -1.45 -13.73
C GLU A 158 -6.09 -2.96 -13.53
N LEU A 159 -5.22 -3.31 -12.58
CA LEU A 159 -4.89 -4.70 -12.25
C LEU A 159 -5.41 -5.07 -10.87
N ARG A 160 -6.03 -6.25 -10.74
CA ARG A 160 -6.52 -6.79 -9.47
C ARG A 160 -5.62 -7.91 -8.95
N SER A 161 -5.33 -7.91 -7.65
CA SER A 161 -4.54 -8.93 -6.99
C SER A 161 -5.37 -10.19 -6.65
N ASN A 162 -4.67 -11.27 -6.28
CA ASN A 162 -5.23 -12.30 -5.40
C ASN A 162 -5.70 -11.70 -4.05
N THR A 163 -6.47 -12.49 -3.30
CA THR A 163 -6.81 -12.16 -1.91
C THR A 163 -5.80 -12.79 -0.95
N ILE A 164 -5.43 -12.06 0.10
CA ILE A 164 -4.72 -12.57 1.28
C ILE A 164 -5.65 -12.52 2.51
N SER A 165 -5.33 -13.28 3.56
CA SER A 165 -6.05 -13.23 4.84
C SER A 165 -5.07 -12.88 5.97
N ILE A 166 -5.51 -12.05 6.91
CA ILE A 166 -4.79 -11.72 8.14
C ILE A 166 -5.72 -11.79 9.35
N HIS A 167 -5.15 -12.17 10.50
CA HIS A 167 -5.82 -12.15 11.79
C HIS A 167 -5.36 -10.93 12.59
N ILE A 168 -6.29 -10.09 13.03
CA ILE A 168 -5.99 -8.96 13.93
C ILE A 168 -6.38 -9.33 15.35
N ILE A 169 -5.43 -9.22 16.28
CA ILE A 169 -5.64 -9.44 17.72
C ILE A 169 -5.70 -8.11 18.49
N PRO A 170 -6.29 -8.07 19.71
CA PRO A 170 -6.24 -6.87 20.56
C PRO A 170 -4.81 -6.36 20.74
N ALA A 171 -4.64 -5.05 20.91
CA ALA A 171 -3.36 -4.47 21.28
C ALA A 171 -2.93 -4.97 22.67
N ASP A 172 -1.72 -5.54 22.78
CA ASP A 172 -1.09 -5.88 24.06
C ASP A 172 -0.24 -4.68 24.54
N PRO A 173 -0.53 -4.10 25.73
CA PRO A 173 0.29 -3.03 26.30
C PRO A 173 1.76 -3.39 26.52
N ALA A 174 2.07 -4.66 26.84
CA ALA A 174 3.45 -5.10 27.05
C ALA A 174 4.22 -5.15 25.72
N TRP A 175 3.63 -5.75 24.68
CA TRP A 175 4.14 -5.67 23.31
C TRP A 175 4.31 -4.23 22.84
N GLN A 176 3.32 -3.34 23.04
CA GLN A 176 3.42 -1.93 22.65
C GLN A 176 4.58 -1.21 23.37
N GLN A 177 4.80 -1.49 24.65
CA GLN A 177 5.92 -0.93 25.41
C GLN A 177 7.27 -1.48 24.95
N ASN A 178 7.35 -2.77 24.58
CA ASN A 178 8.55 -3.37 24.02
C ASN A 178 8.90 -2.76 22.66
N LYS A 179 7.92 -2.68 21.75
CA LYS A 179 8.05 -2.05 20.43
C LYS A 179 8.48 -0.59 20.55
N LEU A 180 7.92 0.18 21.49
CA LEU A 180 8.35 1.56 21.72
C LEU A 180 9.81 1.67 22.21
N ARG A 181 10.29 0.75 23.06
CA ARG A 181 11.69 0.74 23.49
C ARG A 181 12.65 0.41 22.34
N GLU A 182 12.27 -0.51 21.45
CA GLU A 182 13.02 -0.80 20.22
C GLU A 182 13.13 0.44 19.34
N ILE A 183 12.00 1.11 19.07
CA ILE A 183 11.93 2.37 18.31
C ILE A 183 12.85 3.42 18.94
N GLN A 184 12.72 3.68 20.24
CA GLN A 184 13.54 4.68 20.95
C GLN A 184 15.04 4.36 20.87
N SER A 185 15.43 3.09 20.96
CA SER A 185 16.83 2.68 20.81
C SER A 185 17.38 2.95 19.41
N VAL A 186 16.56 2.81 18.36
CA VAL A 186 16.95 3.13 16.99
C VAL A 186 16.98 4.65 16.77
N LEU A 187 15.98 5.38 17.27
CA LEU A 187 15.88 6.84 17.12
C LEU A 187 16.96 7.61 17.89
N ALA A 188 17.50 7.04 18.97
CA ALA A 188 18.65 7.59 19.70
C ALA A 188 19.96 7.58 18.90
N SER A 189 20.06 6.79 17.83
CA SER A 189 21.21 6.82 16.93
C SER A 189 21.13 8.04 16.00
N ALA A 190 22.22 8.81 15.90
CA ALA A 190 22.28 9.98 15.03
C ALA A 190 21.96 9.60 13.56
N PRO A 191 21.24 10.46 12.80
CA PRO A 191 21.04 10.24 11.38
C PRO A 191 22.38 10.34 10.63
N GLU A 192 22.54 9.56 9.57
CA GLU A 192 23.73 9.60 8.72
C GLU A 192 23.92 10.98 8.06
N PRO A 193 25.17 11.48 7.90
CA PRO A 193 25.44 12.83 7.38
C PRO A 193 24.85 13.12 5.99
N ASN A 194 24.55 12.07 5.22
CA ASN A 194 24.15 12.15 3.82
C ASN A 194 22.66 12.46 3.61
N GLY A 195 21.92 12.85 4.65
CA GLY A 195 20.52 13.30 4.58
C GLY A 195 19.47 12.21 4.33
N ILE A 196 19.88 11.01 3.92
CA ILE A 196 19.01 9.84 3.79
C ILE A 196 19.10 9.02 5.08
N ALA A 197 18.02 8.99 5.86
CA ALA A 197 17.93 8.15 7.06
C ALA A 197 18.15 6.66 6.69
N PRO A 198 18.99 5.90 7.43
CA PRO A 198 19.16 4.47 7.22
C PRO A 198 17.85 3.68 7.28
N GLN A 199 17.78 2.55 6.58
CA GLN A 199 16.57 1.72 6.54
C GLN A 199 16.02 1.37 7.94
N PRO A 200 16.83 0.96 8.95
CA PRO A 200 16.33 0.72 10.30
C PRO A 200 15.67 1.94 10.95
N ARG A 201 16.20 3.16 10.73
CA ARG A 201 15.57 4.39 11.24
C ARG A 201 14.24 4.66 10.52
N ARG A 202 14.16 4.43 9.20
CA ARG A 202 12.89 4.54 8.45
C ARG A 202 11.84 3.55 8.96
N ASP A 203 12.23 2.29 9.18
CA ASP A 203 11.36 1.26 9.74
C ASP A 203 10.89 1.61 11.16
N ALA A 204 11.77 2.12 12.04
CA ALA A 204 11.39 2.56 13.38
C ALA A 204 10.42 3.77 13.36
N VAL A 205 10.57 4.69 12.41
CA VAL A 205 9.63 5.81 12.21
C VAL A 205 8.28 5.32 11.68
N ALA A 206 8.27 4.35 10.77
CA ALA A 206 7.04 3.72 10.28
C ALA A 206 6.31 2.95 11.40
N ASP A 207 7.03 2.14 12.19
CA ASP A 207 6.49 1.45 13.37
C ASP A 207 5.91 2.47 14.37
N LEU A 208 6.62 3.57 14.66
CA LEU A 208 6.15 4.64 15.56
C LEU A 208 4.86 5.31 15.07
N ARG A 209 4.80 5.62 13.77
CA ARG A 209 3.66 6.30 13.14
C ARG A 209 2.35 5.54 13.30
N PHE A 210 2.40 4.21 13.34
CA PHE A 210 1.21 3.37 13.47
C PHE A 210 0.91 2.93 14.91
N LEU A 211 1.86 3.08 15.83
CA LEU A 211 1.77 2.66 17.23
C LEU A 211 0.87 3.59 18.06
N GLN A 212 -0.31 3.12 18.44
CA GLN A 212 -1.38 3.92 19.08
C GLN A 212 -1.32 3.92 20.62
N SER A 213 -0.11 3.88 21.20
CA SER A 213 0.06 3.96 22.66
C SER A 213 0.19 5.42 23.13
N ALA A 214 -0.19 5.70 24.38
CA ALA A 214 -0.06 7.05 24.93
C ALA A 214 1.39 7.56 24.97
N ALA A 215 2.37 6.65 25.10
CA ALA A 215 3.79 6.98 25.07
C ALA A 215 4.31 7.19 23.64
N ALA A 216 3.78 6.45 22.65
CA ALA A 216 4.08 6.69 21.23
C ALA A 216 3.53 8.04 20.76
N ILE A 217 2.34 8.44 21.21
CA ILE A 217 1.77 9.78 20.94
C ILE A 217 2.70 10.87 21.47
N ARG A 218 3.19 10.76 22.72
CA ARG A 218 4.17 11.70 23.27
C ARG A 218 5.44 11.77 22.44
N LEU A 219 6.04 10.63 22.11
CA LEU A 219 7.25 10.57 21.30
C LEU A 219 7.04 11.20 19.91
N MET A 220 5.89 10.95 19.27
CA MET A 220 5.54 11.64 18.01
C MET A 220 5.46 13.16 18.20
N THR A 221 4.87 13.68 19.27
CA THR A 221 4.85 15.15 19.51
C THR A 221 6.23 15.76 19.73
N GLU A 222 7.20 15.00 20.24
CA GLU A 222 8.57 15.47 20.46
C GLU A 222 9.34 15.70 19.16
N HIS A 223 9.01 14.92 18.13
CA HIS A 223 9.66 14.90 16.82
C HIS A 223 8.93 15.76 15.74
N ILE A 224 7.82 16.44 16.06
CA ILE A 224 7.19 17.44 15.15
C ILE A 224 7.84 18.81 15.39
N ARG A 225 9.06 18.95 14.87
CA ARG A 225 9.97 20.09 15.08
C ARG A 225 10.67 20.46 13.78
N ASP A 226 11.05 21.73 13.63
CA ASP A 226 11.66 22.24 12.38
C ASP A 226 13.15 21.86 12.24
N ASP A 227 13.83 21.54 13.35
CA ASP A 227 15.21 21.04 13.37
C ASP A 227 15.31 19.51 13.14
N GLU A 228 14.19 18.79 13.04
CA GLU A 228 14.16 17.35 12.68
C GLU A 228 13.22 17.03 11.49
N PRO A 229 13.50 17.58 10.29
CA PRO A 229 12.65 17.41 9.10
C PRO A 229 12.55 15.97 8.58
N SER A 230 13.40 15.05 9.08
CA SER A 230 13.35 13.63 8.70
C SER A 230 12.25 12.83 9.41
N LEU A 231 11.70 13.34 10.52
CA LEU A 231 10.66 12.66 11.31
C LEU A 231 9.33 13.42 11.35
N ASN A 232 9.37 14.76 11.26
CA ASN A 232 8.21 15.60 11.58
C ASN A 232 6.94 15.27 10.77
N PHE A 233 7.04 15.07 9.45
CA PHE A 233 5.91 14.66 8.59
C PHE A 233 5.34 13.29 8.95
N SER A 234 6.19 12.30 9.22
CA SER A 234 5.73 10.96 9.60
C SER A 234 5.03 10.97 10.96
N CYS A 235 5.57 11.72 11.93
CA CYS A 235 4.95 11.87 13.24
C CYS A 235 3.62 12.63 13.17
N ALA A 236 3.55 13.69 12.36
CA ALA A 236 2.32 14.43 12.10
C ALA A 236 1.23 13.55 11.48
N PHE A 237 1.56 12.75 10.46
CA PHE A 237 0.61 11.79 9.90
C PHE A 237 0.22 10.67 10.86
N GLY A 238 1.10 10.25 11.77
CA GLY A 238 0.74 9.31 12.83
C GLY A 238 -0.31 9.88 13.78
N LEU A 239 -0.15 11.14 14.20
CA LEU A 239 -1.11 11.85 15.05
C LEU A 239 -2.45 12.12 14.35
N MET A 240 -2.43 12.57 13.09
CA MET A 240 -3.65 12.72 12.27
C MET A 240 -4.35 11.36 12.05
N GLY A 241 -3.58 10.29 11.88
CA GLY A 241 -4.04 8.93 11.66
C GLY A 241 -4.61 8.19 12.88
N LEU A 242 -4.61 8.81 14.07
CA LEU A 242 -5.12 8.19 15.30
C LEU A 242 -6.63 7.88 15.23
N PRO A 243 -7.11 6.88 15.98
CA PRO A 243 -8.54 6.71 16.23
C PRO A 243 -9.07 7.84 17.13
N SER A 244 -10.33 8.26 16.94
CA SER A 244 -10.89 9.46 17.57
C SER A 244 -10.83 9.48 19.10
N LYS A 245 -10.82 8.30 19.74
CA LYS A 245 -10.64 8.13 21.19
C LYS A 245 -9.29 8.64 21.73
N LEU A 246 -8.29 8.82 20.86
CA LEU A 246 -6.94 9.29 21.22
C LEU A 246 -6.69 10.76 20.83
N TYR A 247 -7.58 11.40 20.05
CA TYR A 247 -7.41 12.81 19.66
C TYR A 247 -7.34 13.77 20.85
N GLY A 248 -8.09 13.52 21.93
CA GLY A 248 -8.02 14.34 23.14
C GLY A 248 -6.64 14.32 23.83
N LEU A 249 -5.97 13.17 23.80
CA LEU A 249 -4.58 13.05 24.29
C LEU A 249 -3.62 13.77 23.35
N ALA A 250 -3.66 13.47 22.04
CA ALA A 250 -2.78 14.10 21.05
C ALA A 250 -2.90 15.64 21.05
N ALA A 251 -4.12 16.18 21.13
CA ALA A 251 -4.36 17.62 21.22
C ALA A 251 -3.83 18.24 22.51
N THR A 252 -3.79 17.49 23.62
CA THR A 252 -3.20 17.96 24.89
C THR A 252 -1.68 18.04 24.80
N GLU A 253 -1.04 16.97 24.30
CA GLU A 253 0.42 16.90 24.13
C GLU A 253 0.91 17.94 23.09
N LEU A 254 0.19 18.13 21.96
CA LEU A 254 0.50 19.17 20.97
C LEU A 254 0.38 20.59 21.55
N ARG A 255 -0.68 20.89 22.32
CA ARG A 255 -0.83 22.19 22.98
C ARG A 255 0.27 22.46 24.01
N HIS A 256 0.71 21.42 24.72
CA HIS A 256 1.86 21.53 25.63
C HIS A 256 3.13 21.94 24.87
N ARG A 257 3.45 21.32 23.73
CA ARG A 257 4.60 21.71 22.88
C ARG A 257 4.48 23.12 22.29
N ILE A 258 3.29 23.52 21.84
CA ILE A 258 3.02 24.89 21.33
C ILE A 258 3.19 25.95 22.44
N SER A 259 2.96 25.58 23.70
CA SER A 259 3.06 26.49 24.85
C SER A 259 4.47 26.57 25.46
N ASP A 260 5.41 25.74 25.01
CA ASP A 260 6.80 25.69 25.47
C ASP A 260 7.68 26.63 24.61
N PRO A 261 8.17 27.77 25.14
CA PRO A 261 8.98 28.72 24.37
C PRO A 261 10.36 28.17 23.97
N SER A 262 10.79 27.04 24.54
CA SER A 262 12.06 26.38 24.22
C SER A 262 11.93 25.29 23.17
N PHE A 263 10.70 24.87 22.83
CA PHE A 263 10.48 23.86 21.81
C PHE A 263 10.69 24.45 20.39
N PRO A 264 11.43 23.78 19.48
CA PRO A 264 11.58 24.21 18.08
C PRO A 264 10.26 24.07 17.29
N SER A 265 9.35 25.02 17.52
CA SER A 265 7.97 25.01 17.03
C SER A 265 7.90 24.93 15.50
N SER A 266 7.26 23.87 15.00
CA SER A 266 6.97 23.70 13.59
C SER A 266 5.57 24.20 13.23
N SER A 267 5.41 24.82 12.05
CA SER A 267 4.09 25.09 11.46
C SER A 267 3.23 23.82 11.29
N LEU A 268 3.88 22.66 11.24
CA LEU A 268 3.24 21.36 11.18
C LEU A 268 2.51 20.99 12.48
N LEU A 269 2.92 21.49 13.65
CA LEU A 269 2.19 21.30 14.93
C LEU A 269 0.77 21.86 14.83
N ILE A 270 0.65 23.09 14.32
CA ILE A 270 -0.63 23.79 14.15
C ILE A 270 -1.51 23.06 13.13
N THR A 271 -0.90 22.59 12.04
CA THR A 271 -1.60 21.83 10.99
C THR A 271 -2.11 20.47 11.51
N THR A 272 -1.36 19.82 12.40
CA THR A 272 -1.69 18.50 13.00
C THR A 272 -2.79 18.59 14.07
N LEU A 273 -2.94 19.77 14.71
CA LEU A 273 -3.93 20.01 15.76
C LEU A 273 -5.34 20.34 15.23
N ALA A 274 -5.46 20.68 13.95
CA ALA A 274 -6.64 21.29 13.32
C ALA A 274 -7.57 20.29 12.61
#